data_AF-A0A3M5BUA1-F1
#
_entry.id   AF-A0A3M5BUA1-F1
#
_cell.length_a   1.000
_cell.length_b   1.000
_cell.length_c   1.000
_cell.angle_alpha   90.00
_cell.angle_beta   90.00
_cell.angle_gamma   90.00
#
_symmetry.space_group_name_H-M   'P 1'
#
loop_
_entity.id
_entity.type
_entity.pdbx_description
1 polymer ?
#
loop_
_entity_poly.entity_id
_entity_poly.type
_entity_poly.pdbx_seq_one_letter_code
_entity_poly.pdbx_strand_id
1 'polypeptide(L)'
;MTAFKTPSAAQLATLANLSDDDLMAPLTFDGAAPVPAPVLAPVPAERSGAVPKVPALDTLLAQADAIALVDASTDLPRSVRVTGVPAGESVSASLRGNGGKLSEALRQVVGEHIKTADDLRYALRVFAAHGVNSLRGNRYRDLLGRESAAAAIAGSEWTDKVLTAVLGEVAAVRAGEHLSAAEFKFLLELVDTDRASMAQNLAGPSVDVPALVKGRSLDWRALADAWADACGTRGSVTFEAGKNAAGWSSYSITVAPGAGWVLSVFVDQAWIPLEASAAGKARAIAEREQVMLARSQSAKPAPYLGTVFADKLRGLV
;
A
#
# COMPACT_ATOMS: atom_id res chain seq x y z
N MET A 1 -21.30 68.99 -25.62
CA MET A 1 -22.11 68.39 -26.70
C MET A 1 -21.69 69.01 -28.02
N THR A 2 -20.84 68.33 -28.78
CA THR A 2 -20.44 68.76 -30.13
C THR A 2 -21.36 68.08 -31.15
N ALA A 3 -22.01 68.88 -31.98
CA ALA A 3 -22.95 68.43 -33.00
C ALA A 3 -22.21 67.66 -34.11
N PHE A 4 -22.67 66.45 -34.43
CA PHE A 4 -22.21 65.72 -35.61
C PHE A 4 -22.79 66.36 -36.87
N LYS A 5 -21.91 66.87 -37.74
CA LYS A 5 -22.29 67.33 -39.07
C LYS A 5 -22.69 66.13 -39.93
N THR A 6 -23.86 66.20 -40.53
CA THR A 6 -24.34 65.22 -41.50
C THR A 6 -23.46 65.28 -42.76
N PRO A 7 -22.94 64.15 -43.25
CA PRO A 7 -22.06 64.12 -44.42
C PRO A 7 -22.80 64.59 -45.68
N SER A 8 -22.08 65.27 -46.58
CA SER A 8 -22.66 65.79 -47.82
C SER A 8 -22.85 64.69 -48.88
N ALA A 9 -23.75 64.91 -49.84
CA ALA A 9 -24.03 63.94 -50.91
C ALA A 9 -22.79 63.58 -51.75
N ALA A 10 -21.82 64.51 -51.87
CA ALA A 10 -20.55 64.24 -52.53
C ALA A 10 -19.68 63.25 -51.74
N GLN A 11 -19.70 63.32 -50.40
CA GLN A 11 -18.93 62.40 -49.54
C GLN A 11 -19.52 60.97 -49.55
N LEU A 12 -20.85 60.86 -49.70
CA LEU A 12 -21.51 59.56 -49.83
C LEU A 12 -21.28 58.92 -51.21
N ALA A 13 -21.16 59.73 -52.27
CA ALA A 13 -20.82 59.22 -53.60
C ALA A 13 -19.37 58.71 -53.70
N THR A 14 -18.44 59.31 -52.95
CA THR A 14 -17.05 58.82 -52.88
C THR A 14 -16.97 57.47 -52.16
N LEU A 15 -17.74 57.27 -51.10
CA LEU A 15 -17.82 56.00 -50.36
C LEU A 15 -18.44 54.86 -51.21
N ALA A 16 -19.36 55.19 -52.11
CA ALA A 16 -20.03 54.21 -52.97
C ALA A 16 -19.15 53.69 -54.13
N ASN A 17 -18.01 54.33 -54.41
CA ASN A 17 -17.10 53.99 -55.50
C ASN A 17 -15.74 53.44 -55.02
N LEU A 18 -15.61 53.12 -53.74
CA LEU A 18 -14.41 52.45 -53.22
C LEU A 18 -14.43 50.98 -53.64
N SER A 19 -13.31 50.50 -54.16
CA SER A 19 -13.11 49.08 -54.43
C SER A 19 -12.74 48.32 -53.15
N ASP A 20 -12.89 46.99 -53.14
CA ASP A 20 -12.49 46.16 -51.99
C ASP A 20 -11.00 46.33 -51.64
N ASP A 21 -10.16 46.67 -52.63
CA ASP A 21 -8.74 46.98 -52.42
C ASP A 21 -8.52 48.32 -51.69
N ASP A 22 -9.40 49.31 -51.91
CA ASP A 22 -9.33 50.60 -51.21
C ASP A 22 -9.79 50.51 -49.74
N LEU A 23 -10.70 49.57 -49.43
CA LEU A 23 -11.17 49.29 -48.07
C LEU A 23 -10.16 48.51 -47.22
N MET A 24 -9.28 47.74 -47.88
CA MET A 24 -8.25 46.92 -47.24
C MET A 24 -6.88 47.59 -47.23
N ALA A 25 -6.76 48.79 -47.81
CA ALA A 25 -5.56 49.59 -47.70
C ALA A 25 -5.33 50.05 -46.25
N PRO A 26 -4.11 49.91 -45.70
CA PRO A 26 -3.81 50.36 -44.35
C PRO A 26 -3.98 51.88 -44.23
N LEU A 27 -4.70 52.33 -43.20
CA LEU A 27 -4.92 53.75 -42.92
C LEU A 27 -3.59 54.44 -42.58
N THR A 28 -2.96 55.05 -43.57
CA THR A 28 -1.82 55.93 -43.36
C THR A 28 -2.32 57.35 -43.11
N PHE A 29 -2.29 57.77 -41.84
CA PHE A 29 -2.28 59.19 -41.51
C PHE A 29 -0.83 59.65 -41.52
N ASP A 30 -0.54 60.63 -42.38
CA ASP A 30 0.76 61.27 -42.64
C ASP A 30 1.76 60.50 -43.52
N GLY A 31 2.12 61.13 -44.65
CA GLY A 31 2.95 60.60 -45.73
C GLY A 31 4.43 60.38 -45.40
N ALA A 32 4.71 59.35 -44.60
CA ALA A 32 6.03 58.74 -44.51
C ALA A 32 6.01 57.37 -45.24
N ALA A 33 6.98 57.14 -46.13
CA ALA A 33 7.13 55.88 -46.85
C ALA A 33 7.32 54.70 -45.86
N PRO A 34 6.71 53.52 -46.12
CA PRO A 34 6.88 52.38 -45.23
C PRO A 34 8.31 51.83 -45.33
N VAL A 35 8.98 51.75 -44.19
CA VAL A 35 10.17 50.91 -44.00
C VAL A 35 9.73 49.46 -44.24
N PRO A 36 10.43 48.65 -45.07
CA PRO A 36 10.04 47.27 -45.28
C PRO A 36 10.16 46.50 -43.96
N ALA A 37 9.03 45.98 -43.47
CA ALA A 37 9.01 45.05 -42.36
C ALA A 37 9.82 43.79 -42.72
N PRO A 38 10.62 43.23 -41.79
CA PRO A 38 11.31 41.98 -42.06
C PRO A 38 10.27 40.88 -42.32
N VAL A 39 10.35 40.28 -43.50
CA VAL A 39 9.52 39.13 -43.88
C VAL A 39 9.89 37.96 -42.96
N LEU A 40 9.09 37.70 -41.93
CA LEU A 40 9.13 36.45 -41.19
C LEU A 40 8.68 35.35 -42.14
N ALA A 41 9.63 34.51 -42.57
CA ALA A 41 9.33 33.32 -43.35
C ALA A 41 8.30 32.45 -42.60
N PRO A 42 7.28 31.88 -43.27
CA PRO A 42 6.31 31.03 -42.62
C PRO A 42 7.03 29.81 -42.05
N VAL A 43 7.02 29.70 -40.72
CA VAL A 43 7.58 28.55 -40.00
C VAL A 43 6.78 27.31 -40.43
N PRO A 44 7.41 26.27 -41.00
CA PRO A 44 6.71 25.02 -41.24
C PRO A 44 6.29 24.47 -39.88
N ALA A 45 4.98 24.36 -39.66
CA ALA A 45 4.45 23.62 -38.54
C ALA A 45 4.77 22.14 -38.74
N GLU A 46 5.82 21.64 -38.08
CA GLU A 46 6.01 20.20 -37.94
C GLU A 46 4.84 19.64 -37.11
N ARG A 47 3.79 19.18 -37.80
CA ARG A 47 2.91 18.15 -37.27
C ARG A 47 3.69 16.84 -37.33
N SER A 48 4.22 16.40 -36.20
CA SER A 48 4.74 15.04 -36.02
C SER A 48 4.30 14.51 -34.66
N GLY A 49 3.47 13.46 -34.68
CA GLY A 49 2.79 12.85 -33.53
C GLY A 49 3.66 11.95 -32.65
N ALA A 50 4.94 12.30 -32.45
CA ALA A 50 5.83 11.57 -31.55
C ALA A 50 6.01 12.34 -30.23
N VAL A 51 5.97 11.64 -29.10
CA VAL A 51 6.36 12.21 -27.80
C VAL A 51 7.82 12.66 -27.91
N PRO A 52 8.14 13.96 -27.71
CA PRO A 52 9.52 14.43 -27.82
C PRO A 52 10.43 13.67 -26.87
N LYS A 53 11.60 13.25 -27.35
CA LYS A 53 12.60 12.62 -26.49
C LYS A 53 13.09 13.66 -25.49
N VAL A 54 13.09 13.30 -24.21
CA VAL A 54 13.61 14.17 -23.15
C VAL A 54 15.13 14.28 -23.33
N PRO A 55 15.71 15.49 -23.43
CA PRO A 55 17.16 15.67 -23.51
C PRO A 55 17.86 15.08 -22.28
N ALA A 56 19.14 14.74 -22.42
CA ALA A 56 19.95 14.29 -21.29
C ALA A 56 20.01 15.38 -20.21
N LEU A 57 20.10 14.96 -18.94
CA LEU A 57 20.12 15.89 -17.80
C LEU A 57 21.25 16.92 -17.92
N ASP A 58 22.44 16.48 -18.31
CA ASP A 58 23.60 17.37 -18.45
C ASP A 58 23.37 18.45 -19.52
N THR A 59 22.67 18.11 -20.60
CA THR A 59 22.28 19.07 -21.64
C THR A 59 21.29 20.11 -21.10
N LEU A 60 20.33 19.69 -20.27
CA LEU A 60 19.37 20.60 -19.64
C LEU A 60 20.02 21.51 -18.60
N LEU A 61 21.00 21.02 -17.84
CA LEU A 61 21.74 21.82 -16.88
C LEU A 61 22.63 22.86 -17.58
N ALA A 62 23.34 22.48 -18.65
CA ALA A 62 24.12 23.41 -19.46
C ALA A 62 23.23 24.50 -20.10
N GLN A 63 22.03 24.13 -20.55
CA GLN A 63 21.05 25.09 -21.06
C GLN A 63 20.57 26.06 -19.97
N ALA A 64 20.37 25.59 -18.74
CA ALA A 64 19.98 26.46 -17.62
C ALA A 64 21.07 27.49 -17.28
N ASP A 65 22.34 27.09 -17.31
CA ASP A 65 23.48 28.01 -17.14
C ASP A 65 23.57 29.03 -18.27
N ALA A 66 23.33 28.60 -19.52
CA ALA A 66 23.30 29.51 -20.66
C ALA A 66 22.15 30.54 -20.56
N ILE A 67 20.95 30.13 -20.12
CA ILE A 67 19.81 31.03 -19.92
C ILE A 67 20.11 32.10 -18.88
N ALA A 68 20.86 31.76 -17.82
CA ALA A 68 21.23 32.72 -16.78
C ALA A 68 22.15 33.85 -17.30
N LEU A 69 22.76 33.67 -18.47
CA LEU A 69 23.68 34.63 -19.11
C LEU A 69 23.03 35.41 -20.26
N VAL A 70 21.73 35.21 -20.52
CA VAL A 70 21.01 35.88 -21.62
C VAL A 70 20.60 37.29 -21.22
N ASP A 71 21.02 38.28 -22.02
CA ASP A 71 20.71 39.71 -21.80
C ASP A 71 19.45 40.19 -22.53
N ALA A 72 19.02 39.50 -23.60
CA ALA A 72 17.88 39.88 -24.43
C ALA A 72 16.87 38.73 -24.60
N SER A 73 15.58 39.07 -24.58
CA SER A 73 14.50 38.07 -24.69
C SER A 73 14.48 37.30 -26.01
N THR A 74 15.04 37.87 -27.08
CA THR A 74 15.18 37.22 -28.39
C THR A 74 16.17 36.06 -28.39
N ASP A 75 17.08 36.02 -27.41
CA ASP A 75 18.16 35.04 -27.34
C ASP A 75 17.78 33.84 -26.44
N LEU A 76 16.57 33.86 -25.87
CA LEU A 76 16.05 32.75 -25.07
C LEU A 76 15.75 31.53 -25.97
N PRO A 77 16.21 30.33 -25.59
CA PRO A 77 15.92 29.11 -26.32
C PRO A 77 14.42 28.77 -26.27
N ARG A 78 13.93 28.09 -27.32
CA ARG A 78 12.52 27.64 -27.38
C ARG A 78 12.18 26.71 -26.21
N SER A 79 10.93 26.82 -25.73
CA SER A 79 10.43 25.96 -24.67
C SER A 79 10.28 24.51 -25.13
N VAL A 80 10.79 23.57 -24.34
CA VAL A 80 10.64 22.13 -24.56
C VAL A 80 9.42 21.66 -23.78
N ARG A 81 8.46 21.02 -24.47
CA ARG A 81 7.29 20.43 -23.82
C ARG A 81 7.39 18.91 -23.82
N VAL A 82 7.62 18.34 -22.64
CA VAL A 82 7.48 16.90 -22.41
C VAL A 82 6.00 16.60 -22.16
N THR A 83 5.44 15.60 -22.83
CA THR A 83 4.02 15.22 -22.72
C THR A 83 3.81 13.76 -22.31
N GLY A 84 4.89 12.98 -22.22
CA GLY A 84 4.86 11.57 -21.85
C GLY A 84 6.25 10.94 -21.91
N VAL A 85 6.31 9.61 -21.80
CA VAL A 85 7.55 8.85 -21.94
C VAL A 85 7.52 8.08 -23.26
N PRO A 86 8.51 8.27 -24.17
CA PRO A 86 8.61 7.51 -25.41
C PRO A 86 8.66 5.99 -25.20
N ALA A 87 8.18 5.22 -26.18
CA ALA A 87 8.13 3.76 -26.09
C ALA A 87 9.53 3.11 -25.99
N GLY A 88 10.56 3.74 -26.57
CA GLY A 88 11.94 3.26 -26.55
C GLY A 88 12.70 3.52 -25.25
N GLU A 89 12.11 4.23 -24.27
CA GLU A 89 12.75 4.47 -22.98
C GLU A 89 12.58 3.26 -22.04
N SER A 90 13.66 2.88 -21.36
CA SER A 90 13.71 1.76 -20.42
C SER A 90 13.12 2.12 -19.06
N VAL A 91 11.83 2.49 -19.06
CA VAL A 91 11.05 2.79 -17.84
C VAL A 91 9.99 1.73 -17.59
N SER A 92 9.50 1.67 -16.34
CA SER A 92 8.39 0.81 -15.98
C SER A 92 7.11 1.18 -16.73
N ALA A 93 6.25 0.20 -17.02
CA ALA A 93 4.96 0.43 -17.66
C ALA A 93 4.08 1.42 -16.87
N SER A 94 4.13 1.35 -15.53
CA SER A 94 3.41 2.27 -14.64
C SER A 94 3.92 3.71 -14.73
N LEU A 95 5.23 3.92 -14.87
CA LEU A 95 5.77 5.27 -15.07
C LEU A 95 5.40 5.79 -16.46
N ARG A 96 5.50 4.93 -17.49
CA ARG A 96 5.09 5.28 -18.87
C ARG A 96 3.62 5.71 -18.95
N GLY A 97 2.72 4.94 -18.34
CA GLY A 97 1.28 5.24 -18.31
C GLY A 97 0.92 6.52 -17.51
N ASN A 98 1.76 6.92 -16.56
CA ASN A 98 1.56 8.13 -15.76
C ASN A 98 2.44 9.32 -16.16
N GLY A 99 3.31 9.18 -17.16
CA GLY A 99 4.31 10.17 -17.53
C GLY A 99 3.72 11.55 -17.87
N GLY A 100 2.57 11.58 -18.55
CA GLY A 100 1.87 12.82 -18.86
C GLY A 100 1.35 13.55 -17.60
N LYS A 101 0.79 12.81 -16.64
CA LYS A 101 0.31 13.38 -15.36
C LYS A 101 1.47 13.93 -14.53
N LEU A 102 2.57 13.20 -14.48
CA LEU A 102 3.80 13.66 -13.81
C LEU A 102 4.33 14.94 -14.45
N SER A 103 4.39 15.00 -15.78
CA SER A 103 4.86 16.19 -16.48
C SER A 103 3.94 17.40 -16.26
N GLU A 104 2.62 17.20 -16.16
CA GLU A 104 1.68 18.28 -15.87
C GLU A 104 1.84 18.82 -14.45
N ALA A 105 1.94 17.91 -13.47
CA ALA A 105 2.14 18.28 -12.07
C ALA A 105 3.45 19.05 -11.86
N LEU A 106 4.55 18.60 -12.48
CA LEU A 106 5.83 19.31 -12.41
C LEU A 106 5.74 20.69 -13.07
N ARG A 107 4.99 20.85 -14.17
CA ARG A 107 4.80 22.16 -14.81
C ARG A 107 4.08 23.14 -13.88
N GLN A 108 3.04 22.69 -13.19
CA GLN A 108 2.30 23.52 -12.24
C GLN A 108 3.19 23.99 -11.09
N VAL A 109 4.12 23.14 -10.62
CA VAL A 109 5.01 23.45 -9.49
C VAL A 109 6.25 24.25 -9.92
N VAL A 110 6.76 24.06 -11.14
CA VAL A 110 7.98 24.76 -11.60
C VAL A 110 7.70 26.21 -12.01
N GLY A 111 6.51 26.50 -12.54
CA GLY A 111 6.12 27.76 -13.19
C GLY A 111 6.77 29.05 -12.68
N GLU A 112 6.41 29.52 -11.49
CA GLU A 112 6.92 30.80 -10.93
C GLU A 112 8.08 30.63 -9.94
N HIS A 113 8.46 29.40 -9.61
CA HIS A 113 9.30 29.10 -8.46
C HIS A 113 10.77 28.83 -8.80
N ILE A 114 11.10 28.56 -10.06
CA ILE A 114 12.49 28.38 -10.53
C ILE A 114 12.95 29.66 -11.21
N LYS A 115 13.90 30.38 -10.59
CA LYS A 115 14.40 31.67 -11.10
C LYS A 115 15.87 31.62 -11.48
N THR A 116 16.62 30.69 -10.91
CA THR A 116 18.06 30.51 -11.14
C THR A 116 18.40 29.07 -11.50
N ALA A 117 19.59 28.86 -12.08
CA ALA A 117 20.11 27.51 -12.34
C ALA A 117 20.28 26.69 -11.04
N ASP A 118 20.56 27.35 -9.91
CA ASP A 118 20.66 26.69 -8.60
C ASP A 118 19.31 26.23 -8.05
N ASP A 119 18.23 26.99 -8.28
CA ASP A 119 16.87 26.55 -7.95
C ASP A 119 16.50 25.27 -8.70
N LEU A 120 16.87 25.19 -9.99
CA LEU A 120 16.64 24.00 -10.81
C LEU A 120 17.43 22.80 -10.28
N ARG A 121 18.72 22.99 -9.95
CA ARG A 121 19.55 21.94 -9.35
C ARG A 121 18.98 21.44 -8.03
N TYR A 122 18.49 22.34 -7.18
CA TYR A 122 17.86 21.98 -5.92
C TYR A 122 16.56 21.20 -6.13
N ALA A 123 15.69 21.66 -7.03
CA ALA A 123 14.44 20.97 -7.38
C ALA A 123 14.69 19.55 -7.92
N LEU A 124 15.72 19.37 -8.76
CA LEU A 124 16.14 18.05 -9.26
C LEU A 124 16.60 17.14 -8.12
N ARG A 125 17.36 17.65 -7.15
CA ARG A 125 17.79 16.86 -5.97
C ARG A 125 16.59 16.43 -5.13
N VAL A 126 15.63 17.32 -4.89
CA VAL A 126 14.41 17.02 -4.14
C VAL A 126 13.58 15.96 -4.87
N PHE A 127 13.38 16.13 -6.18
CA PHE A 127 12.67 15.17 -7.01
C PHE A 127 13.35 13.79 -6.99
N ALA A 128 14.67 13.75 -7.16
CA ALA A 128 15.45 12.52 -7.09
C ALA A 128 15.33 11.84 -5.71
N ALA A 129 15.38 12.61 -4.62
CA ALA A 129 15.22 12.08 -3.26
C ALA A 129 13.84 11.42 -3.06
N HIS A 130 12.76 12.07 -3.51
CA HIS A 130 11.43 11.46 -3.48
C HIS A 130 11.34 10.21 -4.38
N GLY A 131 11.97 10.22 -5.55
CA GLY A 131 12.07 9.06 -6.44
C GLY A 131 12.78 7.88 -5.77
N VAL A 132 13.92 8.11 -5.11
CA VAL A 132 14.67 7.09 -4.37
C VAL A 132 13.84 6.53 -3.21
N ASN A 133 13.14 7.39 -2.46
CA ASN A 133 12.24 6.95 -1.38
C ASN A 133 11.09 6.10 -1.90
N SER A 134 10.50 6.48 -3.04
CA SER A 134 9.46 5.68 -3.70
C SER A 134 9.99 4.31 -4.16
N LEU A 135 11.18 4.29 -4.78
CA LEU A 135 11.84 3.05 -5.20
C LEU A 135 12.13 2.13 -4.00
N ARG A 136 12.66 2.69 -2.90
CA ARG A 136 12.89 1.97 -1.65
C ARG A 136 11.59 1.37 -1.12
N GLY A 137 10.51 2.16 -1.07
CA GLY A 137 9.20 1.70 -0.61
C GLY A 137 8.61 0.59 -1.50
N ASN A 138 8.77 0.70 -2.82
CA ASN A 138 8.35 -0.33 -3.77
C ASN A 138 9.15 -1.62 -3.59
N ARG A 139 10.49 -1.50 -3.46
CA ARG A 139 11.37 -2.65 -3.26
C ARG A 139 11.11 -3.34 -1.94
N TYR A 140 10.89 -2.57 -0.87
CA TYR A 140 10.53 -3.10 0.44
C TYR A 140 9.24 -3.93 0.36
N ARG A 141 8.19 -3.43 -0.31
CA ARG A 141 6.93 -4.17 -0.46
C ARG A 141 7.09 -5.46 -1.28
N ASP A 142 7.86 -5.43 -2.36
CA ASP A 142 8.17 -6.61 -3.17
C ASP A 142 8.94 -7.67 -2.36
N LEU A 143 9.97 -7.25 -1.61
CA LEU A 143 10.73 -8.16 -0.74
C LEU A 143 9.85 -8.73 0.37
N LEU A 144 9.07 -7.90 1.06
CA LEU A 144 8.15 -8.34 2.11
C LEU A 144 7.13 -9.36 1.58
N GLY A 145 6.61 -9.16 0.36
CA GLY A 145 5.70 -10.11 -0.28
C GLY A 145 6.35 -11.45 -0.64
N ARG A 146 7.63 -11.44 -1.03
CA ARG A 146 8.39 -12.67 -1.29
C ARG A 146 8.72 -13.42 0.00
N GLU A 147 9.14 -12.68 1.02
CA GLU A 147 9.43 -13.23 2.34
C GLU A 147 8.18 -13.84 2.97
N SER A 148 7.02 -13.18 2.86
CA SER A 148 5.75 -13.72 3.37
C SER A 148 5.30 -14.97 2.62
N ALA A 149 5.44 -15.01 1.29
CA ALA A 149 5.13 -16.19 0.48
C ALA A 149 6.05 -17.37 0.81
N ALA A 150 7.36 -17.11 0.97
CA ALA A 150 8.32 -18.13 1.38
C ALA A 150 8.02 -18.67 2.80
N ALA A 151 7.67 -17.78 3.73
CA ALA A 151 7.28 -18.15 5.09
C ALA A 151 5.99 -18.99 5.11
N ALA A 152 5.00 -18.65 4.27
CA ALA A 152 3.76 -19.42 4.15
C ALA A 152 4.00 -20.85 3.62
N ILE A 153 4.89 -21.00 2.63
CA ILE A 153 5.27 -22.32 2.10
C ILE A 153 6.04 -23.13 3.15
N ALA A 154 7.01 -22.52 3.83
CA ALA A 154 7.81 -23.20 4.85
C ALA A 154 6.97 -23.58 6.09
N GLY A 155 5.97 -22.76 6.41
CA GLY A 155 5.12 -22.94 7.59
C GLY A 155 3.85 -23.75 7.37
N SER A 156 3.47 -24.09 6.13
CA SER A 156 2.16 -24.73 5.85
C SER A 156 2.01 -26.09 6.52
N GLU A 157 3.02 -26.96 6.38
CA GLU A 157 3.02 -28.28 7.01
C GLU A 157 2.93 -28.19 8.54
N TRP A 158 3.65 -27.24 9.14
CA TRP A 158 3.61 -27.01 10.59
C TRP A 158 2.27 -26.44 11.04
N THR A 159 1.72 -25.50 10.27
CA THR A 159 0.42 -24.88 10.53
C THR A 159 -0.68 -25.95 10.58
N ASP A 160 -0.71 -26.86 9.61
CA ASP A 160 -1.72 -27.94 9.56
C ASP A 160 -1.56 -28.94 10.71
N LYS A 161 -0.31 -29.32 11.04
CA LYS A 161 -0.02 -30.22 12.18
C LYS A 161 -0.44 -29.61 13.51
N VAL A 162 -0.02 -28.37 13.79
CA VAL A 162 -0.36 -27.66 15.03
C VAL A 162 -1.86 -27.42 15.10
N LEU A 163 -2.50 -27.00 14.00
CA LEU A 163 -3.95 -26.80 13.94
C LEU A 163 -4.71 -28.08 14.27
N THR A 164 -4.32 -29.20 13.66
CA THR A 164 -4.95 -30.51 13.89
C THR A 164 -4.84 -30.93 15.35
N ALA A 165 -3.65 -30.79 15.94
CA ALA A 165 -3.41 -31.13 17.34
C ALA A 165 -4.22 -30.23 18.29
N VAL A 166 -4.21 -28.91 18.06
CA VAL A 166 -4.94 -27.96 18.92
C VAL A 166 -6.45 -28.16 18.83
N LEU A 167 -6.99 -28.42 17.63
CA LEU A 167 -8.43 -28.66 17.47
C LEU A 167 -8.87 -29.95 18.18
N GLY A 168 -7.99 -30.95 18.27
CA GLY A 168 -8.23 -32.13 19.10
C GLY A 168 -8.29 -31.81 20.60
N GLU A 169 -7.39 -30.96 21.11
CA GLU A 169 -7.45 -30.49 22.51
C GLU A 169 -8.71 -29.67 22.78
N VAL A 170 -9.08 -28.77 21.86
CA VAL A 170 -10.33 -27.99 21.93
C VAL A 170 -11.55 -28.92 21.96
N ALA A 171 -11.59 -29.94 21.10
CA ALA A 171 -12.67 -30.92 21.07
C ALA A 171 -12.74 -31.74 22.38
N ALA A 172 -11.60 -32.12 22.95
CA ALA A 172 -11.52 -32.82 24.23
C ALA A 172 -12.06 -31.97 25.40
N VAL A 173 -11.66 -30.70 25.48
CA VAL A 173 -12.14 -29.76 26.51
C VAL A 173 -13.65 -29.58 26.42
N ARG A 174 -14.16 -29.35 25.20
CA ARG A 174 -15.60 -29.20 24.94
C ARG A 174 -16.39 -30.46 25.24
N ALA A 175 -15.84 -31.64 24.94
CA ALA A 175 -16.47 -32.91 25.30
C ALA A 175 -16.62 -33.03 26.82
N GLY A 176 -15.60 -32.61 27.59
CA GLY A 176 -15.64 -32.59 29.06
C GLY A 176 -16.65 -31.60 29.66
N GLU A 177 -17.09 -30.57 28.92
CA GLU A 177 -18.17 -29.68 29.35
C GLU A 177 -19.56 -30.32 29.23
N HIS A 178 -19.70 -31.32 28.34
CA HIS A 178 -20.98 -31.95 28.01
C HIS A 178 -21.13 -33.37 28.55
N LEU A 179 -20.02 -34.06 28.81
CA LEU A 179 -19.97 -35.45 29.25
C LEU A 179 -19.38 -35.54 30.65
N SER A 180 -19.88 -36.47 31.45
CA SER A 180 -19.21 -36.85 32.69
C SER A 180 -17.83 -37.47 32.40
N ALA A 181 -16.94 -37.47 33.39
CA ALA A 181 -15.60 -38.07 33.25
C ALA A 181 -15.64 -39.55 32.83
N ALA A 182 -16.66 -40.30 33.28
CA ALA A 182 -16.84 -41.71 32.90
C ALA A 182 -17.30 -41.86 31.44
N GLU A 183 -18.25 -41.03 30.99
CA GLU A 183 -18.71 -41.03 29.60
C GLU A 183 -17.62 -40.57 28.64
N PHE A 184 -16.85 -39.55 29.02
CA PHE A 184 -15.72 -39.10 28.22
C PHE A 184 -14.65 -40.18 28.12
N LYS A 185 -14.31 -40.87 29.22
CA LYS A 185 -13.37 -42.01 29.18
C LYS A 185 -13.88 -43.14 28.27
N PHE A 186 -15.17 -43.47 28.33
CA PHE A 186 -15.76 -44.50 27.46
C PHE A 186 -15.74 -44.09 25.99
N LEU A 187 -16.03 -42.81 25.69
CA LEU A 187 -15.92 -42.25 24.34
C LEU A 187 -14.48 -42.38 23.83
N LEU A 188 -13.51 -42.07 24.68
CA LEU A 188 -12.10 -42.23 24.37
C LEU A 188 -11.73 -43.69 24.07
N GLU A 189 -12.25 -44.67 24.82
CA GLU A 189 -12.01 -46.11 24.53
C GLU A 189 -12.60 -46.55 23.17
N LEU A 190 -13.75 -45.99 22.78
CA LEU A 190 -14.33 -46.23 21.45
C LEU A 190 -13.49 -45.64 20.32
N VAL A 191 -12.95 -44.43 20.54
CA VAL A 191 -12.02 -43.80 19.60
C VAL A 191 -10.75 -44.65 19.43
N ASP A 192 -10.21 -45.19 20.52
CA ASP A 192 -8.99 -46.02 20.48
C ASP A 192 -9.20 -47.39 19.80
N THR A 193 -10.44 -47.87 19.75
CA THR A 193 -10.82 -49.14 19.11
C THR A 193 -11.34 -48.98 17.68
N ASP A 194 -11.05 -47.85 17.04
CA ASP A 194 -11.46 -47.50 15.66
C ASP A 194 -12.98 -47.46 15.45
N ARG A 195 -13.73 -47.07 16.49
CA ARG A 195 -15.20 -46.96 16.46
C ARG A 195 -15.66 -45.51 16.51
N ALA A 196 -14.98 -44.62 15.78
CA ALA A 196 -15.24 -43.17 15.78
C ALA A 196 -16.70 -42.81 15.42
N SER A 197 -17.32 -43.50 14.45
CA SER A 197 -18.72 -43.26 14.09
C SER A 197 -19.70 -43.60 15.23
N MET A 198 -19.40 -44.66 15.99
CA MET A 198 -20.20 -45.03 17.16
C MET A 198 -19.99 -44.03 18.30
N ALA A 199 -18.75 -43.60 18.52
CA ALA A 199 -18.42 -42.54 19.47
C ALA A 199 -19.16 -41.23 19.15
N GLN A 200 -19.22 -40.82 17.88
CA GLN A 200 -19.96 -39.62 17.46
C GLN A 200 -21.47 -39.74 17.73
N ASN A 201 -22.06 -40.91 17.46
CA ASN A 201 -23.48 -41.14 17.73
C ASN A 201 -23.81 -41.08 19.22
N LEU A 202 -22.91 -41.53 20.08
CA LEU A 202 -23.08 -41.50 21.54
C LEU A 202 -22.84 -40.11 22.13
N ALA A 203 -21.85 -39.38 21.62
CA ALA A 203 -21.48 -38.05 22.12
C ALA A 203 -22.48 -36.95 21.73
N GLY A 204 -23.24 -37.18 20.65
CA GLY A 204 -24.16 -36.19 20.08
C GLY A 204 -23.43 -35.08 19.28
N PRO A 205 -24.19 -34.13 18.70
CA PRO A 205 -23.65 -33.12 17.77
C PRO A 205 -22.79 -32.06 18.44
N SER A 206 -22.81 -31.96 19.78
CA SER A 206 -22.04 -30.96 20.53
C SER A 206 -20.56 -31.33 20.68
N VAL A 207 -20.19 -32.58 20.40
CA VAL A 207 -18.82 -33.08 20.50
C VAL A 207 -18.28 -33.37 19.11
N ASP A 208 -17.14 -32.77 18.77
CA ASP A 208 -16.44 -33.01 17.51
C ASP A 208 -15.50 -34.22 17.66
N VAL A 209 -16.05 -35.43 17.52
CA VAL A 209 -15.27 -36.67 17.58
C VAL A 209 -14.24 -36.77 16.44
N PRO A 210 -14.53 -36.35 15.19
CA PRO A 210 -13.52 -36.30 14.14
C PRO A 210 -12.27 -35.48 14.49
N ALA A 211 -12.44 -34.29 15.07
CA ALA A 211 -11.32 -33.47 15.52
C ALA A 211 -10.57 -34.15 16.67
N LEU A 212 -11.30 -34.72 17.64
CA LEU A 212 -10.73 -35.48 18.75
C LEU A 212 -9.85 -36.63 18.24
N VAL A 213 -10.34 -37.46 17.33
CA VAL A 213 -9.60 -38.59 16.74
C VAL A 213 -8.30 -38.12 16.08
N LYS A 214 -8.35 -37.05 15.29
CA LYS A 214 -7.18 -36.55 14.55
C LYS A 214 -6.10 -35.95 15.46
N GLY A 215 -6.49 -35.25 16.54
CA GLY A 215 -5.54 -34.57 17.41
C GLY A 215 -5.09 -35.38 18.63
N ARG A 216 -5.75 -36.49 18.96
CA ARG A 216 -5.57 -37.21 20.23
C ARG A 216 -4.15 -37.66 20.54
N SER A 217 -3.39 -38.08 19.54
CA SER A 217 -2.00 -38.55 19.72
C SER A 217 -0.97 -37.44 19.49
N LEU A 218 -1.40 -36.19 19.36
CA LEU A 218 -0.54 -35.06 19.04
C LEU A 218 -0.48 -34.09 20.21
N ASP A 219 0.74 -33.74 20.63
CA ASP A 219 0.96 -32.63 21.55
C ASP A 219 1.24 -31.37 20.73
N TRP A 220 0.29 -30.44 20.70
CA TRP A 220 0.44 -29.20 19.96
C TRP A 220 1.58 -28.33 20.50
N ARG A 221 1.92 -28.43 21.80
CA ARG A 221 3.02 -27.67 22.41
C ARG A 221 4.36 -28.17 21.88
N ALA A 222 4.55 -29.49 21.88
CA ALA A 222 5.73 -30.12 21.30
C ALA A 222 5.85 -29.84 19.78
N LEU A 223 4.72 -29.85 19.06
CA LEU A 223 4.70 -29.49 17.63
C LEU A 223 5.03 -28.00 17.40
N ALA A 224 4.58 -27.10 18.28
CA ALA A 224 4.87 -25.68 18.20
C ALA A 224 6.34 -25.38 18.57
N ASP A 225 6.94 -26.12 19.50
CA ASP A 225 8.38 -26.06 19.78
C ASP A 225 9.19 -26.57 18.58
N ALA A 226 8.82 -27.74 18.03
CA ALA A 226 9.45 -28.26 16.82
C ALA A 226 9.32 -27.29 15.62
N TRP A 227 8.18 -26.60 15.50
CA TRP A 227 7.99 -25.54 14.51
C TRP A 227 8.93 -24.36 14.76
N ALA A 228 9.07 -23.91 16.01
CA ALA A 228 9.97 -22.81 16.38
C ALA A 228 11.45 -23.13 16.09
N ASP A 229 11.84 -24.39 16.21
CA ASP A 229 13.20 -24.87 15.96
C ASP A 229 13.48 -25.13 14.47
N ALA A 230 12.49 -25.65 13.75
CA ALA A 230 12.65 -26.05 12.35
C ALA A 230 12.48 -24.88 11.35
N CYS A 231 11.65 -23.90 11.66
CA CYS A 231 11.40 -22.78 10.75
C CYS A 231 12.36 -21.61 10.99
N GLY A 232 12.92 -21.08 9.91
CA GLY A 232 13.71 -19.83 9.92
C GLY A 232 12.85 -18.56 9.84
N THR A 233 11.53 -18.69 9.77
CA THR A 233 10.57 -17.58 9.63
C THR A 233 9.48 -17.64 10.68
N ARG A 234 8.95 -16.47 11.06
CA ARG A 234 7.78 -16.38 11.95
C ARG A 234 6.56 -17.03 11.28
N GLY A 235 5.71 -17.63 12.10
CA GLY A 235 4.45 -18.24 11.67
C GLY A 235 3.35 -18.00 12.68
N SER A 236 2.11 -18.15 12.24
CA SER A 236 0.96 -18.08 13.14
C SER A 236 -0.17 -18.97 12.64
N VAL A 237 -0.86 -19.62 13.56
CA VAL A 237 -2.11 -20.33 13.28
C VAL A 237 -3.21 -19.73 14.14
N THR A 238 -4.36 -19.45 13.52
CA THR A 238 -5.55 -18.92 14.20
C THR A 238 -6.68 -19.91 14.07
N PHE A 239 -7.41 -20.13 15.15
CA PHE A 239 -8.49 -21.11 15.21
C PHE A 239 -9.60 -20.65 16.15
N GLU A 240 -10.79 -21.18 15.93
CA GLU A 240 -11.95 -20.92 16.79
C GLU A 240 -12.12 -22.07 17.79
N ALA A 241 -12.38 -21.72 19.04
CA ALA A 241 -12.78 -22.69 20.07
C ALA A 241 -14.26 -22.49 20.43
N GLY A 242 -15.04 -22.03 19.45
CA GLY A 242 -16.48 -21.73 19.41
C GLY A 242 -16.98 -20.75 20.47
N LYS A 243 -18.29 -20.84 20.78
CA LYS A 243 -19.02 -19.82 21.55
C LYS A 243 -19.16 -20.18 23.03
N ASN A 244 -18.88 -19.21 23.90
CA ASN A 244 -19.17 -19.26 25.34
C ASN A 244 -20.08 -18.08 25.76
N ALA A 245 -20.28 -17.91 27.07
CA ALA A 245 -21.09 -16.83 27.64
C ALA A 245 -20.61 -15.41 27.26
N ALA A 246 -19.32 -15.23 26.95
CA ALA A 246 -18.72 -13.98 26.51
C ALA A 246 -18.71 -13.82 24.97
N GLY A 247 -19.19 -14.81 24.21
CA GLY A 247 -19.23 -14.80 22.76
C GLY A 247 -18.26 -15.80 22.11
N TRP A 248 -17.91 -15.56 20.86
CA TRP A 248 -16.96 -16.40 20.14
C TRP A 248 -15.54 -16.24 20.71
N SER A 249 -14.87 -17.37 20.97
CA SER A 249 -13.47 -17.37 21.41
C SER A 249 -12.56 -17.76 20.27
N SER A 250 -11.75 -16.80 19.82
CA SER A 250 -10.72 -17.02 18.82
C SER A 250 -9.36 -17.06 19.49
N TYR A 251 -8.53 -18.01 19.10
CA TYR A 251 -7.19 -18.22 19.62
C TYR A 251 -6.17 -18.14 18.50
N SER A 252 -4.96 -17.73 18.84
CA SER A 252 -3.85 -17.69 17.90
C SER A 252 -2.58 -18.21 18.57
N ILE A 253 -1.88 -19.12 17.91
CA ILE A 253 -0.54 -19.55 18.30
C ILE A 253 0.43 -18.87 17.35
N THR A 254 1.30 -18.03 17.89
CA THR A 254 2.37 -17.36 17.15
C THR A 254 3.71 -18.02 17.46
N VAL A 255 4.45 -18.37 16.43
CA VAL A 255 5.75 -19.01 16.52
C VAL A 255 6.82 -18.08 15.96
N ALA A 256 7.89 -17.89 16.73
CA ALA A 256 9.02 -17.09 16.32
C ALA A 256 10.31 -17.92 16.40
N PRO A 257 11.09 -18.01 15.30
CA PRO A 257 12.38 -18.71 15.28
C PRO A 257 13.29 -18.21 16.41
N GLY A 258 13.79 -19.13 17.24
CA GLY A 258 14.65 -18.80 18.40
C GLY A 258 13.98 -18.03 19.54
N ALA A 259 12.70 -17.68 19.43
CA ALA A 259 11.92 -16.97 20.43
C ALA A 259 10.62 -17.72 20.82
N GLY A 260 10.54 -19.00 20.47
CA GLY A 260 9.48 -19.93 20.86
C GLY A 260 8.07 -19.55 20.41
N TRP A 261 7.10 -20.29 20.93
CA TRP A 261 5.67 -20.07 20.67
C TRP A 261 4.95 -19.33 21.80
N VAL A 262 3.87 -18.62 21.43
CA VAL A 262 2.94 -17.91 22.33
C VAL A 262 1.50 -18.17 21.87
N LEU A 263 0.67 -18.68 22.78
CA LEU A 263 -0.78 -18.84 22.62
C LEU A 263 -1.49 -17.61 23.19
N SER A 264 -2.35 -17.00 22.38
CA SER A 264 -3.13 -15.81 22.71
C SER A 264 -4.62 -16.02 22.43
N VAL A 265 -5.47 -15.31 23.17
CA VAL A 265 -6.92 -15.24 22.94
C VAL A 265 -7.32 -13.85 22.45
N PHE A 266 -8.28 -13.78 21.54
CA PHE A 266 -8.80 -12.52 21.02
C PHE A 266 -9.92 -12.00 21.92
N VAL A 267 -9.71 -10.84 22.55
CA VAL A 267 -10.69 -10.18 23.42
C VAL A 267 -10.66 -8.67 23.19
N ASP A 268 -11.84 -8.08 22.96
CA ASP A 268 -12.05 -6.64 22.73
C ASP A 268 -11.09 -6.00 21.70
N GLN A 269 -10.93 -6.66 20.54
CA GLN A 269 -10.06 -6.23 19.44
C GLN A 269 -8.55 -6.34 19.71
N ALA A 270 -8.14 -7.12 20.72
CA ALA A 270 -6.74 -7.35 21.03
C ALA A 270 -6.44 -8.84 21.27
N TRP A 271 -5.26 -9.27 20.87
CA TRP A 271 -4.71 -10.57 21.23
C TRP A 271 -4.05 -10.48 22.61
N ILE A 272 -4.51 -11.30 23.55
CA ILE A 272 -4.01 -11.35 24.92
C ILE A 272 -3.27 -12.67 25.11
N PRO A 273 -1.95 -12.67 25.35
CA PRO A 273 -1.18 -13.88 25.64
C PRO A 273 -1.72 -14.63 26.88
N LEU A 274 -1.89 -15.94 26.76
CA LEU A 274 -2.37 -16.85 27.83
C LEU A 274 -1.29 -17.84 28.27
N GLU A 275 -0.54 -18.37 27.31
CA GLU A 275 0.47 -19.40 27.54
C GLU A 275 1.62 -19.20 26.55
N ALA A 276 2.83 -19.58 26.95
CA ALA A 276 4.00 -19.51 26.09
C ALA A 276 4.98 -20.64 26.42
N SER A 277 5.78 -21.02 25.42
CA SER A 277 7.01 -21.80 25.61
C SER A 277 7.99 -21.12 26.57
N ALA A 278 8.97 -21.87 27.06
CA ALA A 278 10.04 -21.31 27.90
C ALA A 278 10.78 -20.16 27.19
N ALA A 279 11.11 -20.33 25.91
CA ALA A 279 11.77 -19.30 25.10
C ALA A 279 10.86 -18.09 24.79
N GLY A 280 9.56 -18.32 24.62
CA GLY A 280 8.58 -17.27 24.30
C GLY A 280 8.06 -16.49 25.51
N LYS A 281 8.36 -16.93 26.74
CA LYS A 281 7.76 -16.37 27.97
C LYS A 281 8.03 -14.88 28.15
N ALA A 282 9.26 -14.43 27.97
CA ALA A 282 9.62 -13.02 28.12
C ALA A 282 8.87 -12.12 27.12
N ARG A 283 8.76 -12.58 25.86
CA ARG A 283 7.99 -11.91 24.81
C ARG A 283 6.51 -11.85 25.15
N ALA A 284 5.92 -12.96 25.60
CA ALA A 284 4.50 -13.02 25.96
C ALA A 284 4.15 -12.08 27.12
N ILE A 285 5.02 -11.97 28.13
CA ILE A 285 4.86 -11.04 29.25
C ILE A 285 4.87 -9.59 28.75
N ALA A 286 5.89 -9.20 27.97
CA ALA A 286 5.99 -7.85 27.43
C ALA A 286 4.81 -7.47 26.52
N GLU A 287 4.39 -8.38 25.63
CA GLU A 287 3.20 -8.19 24.79
C GLU A 287 1.93 -8.03 25.65
N ARG A 288 1.78 -8.83 26.70
CA ARG A 288 0.62 -8.77 27.60
C ARG A 288 0.60 -7.47 28.41
N GLU A 289 1.72 -7.03 28.97
CA GLU A 289 1.84 -5.75 29.67
C GLU A 289 1.40 -4.59 28.78
N GLN A 290 1.88 -4.56 27.53
CA GLN A 290 1.52 -3.52 26.58
C GLN A 290 0.02 -3.52 26.27
N VAL A 291 -0.58 -4.69 26.05
CA VAL A 291 -2.01 -4.80 25.77
C VAL A 291 -2.85 -4.41 27.00
N MET A 292 -2.45 -4.84 28.20
CA MET A 292 -3.16 -4.49 29.44
C MET A 292 -3.05 -2.99 29.75
N LEU A 293 -1.90 -2.37 29.49
CA LEU A 293 -1.71 -0.92 29.60
C LEU A 293 -2.66 -0.17 28.66
N ALA A 294 -2.71 -0.56 27.38
CA ALA A 294 -3.61 0.06 26.41
C ALA A 294 -5.09 -0.10 26.79
N ARG A 295 -5.47 -1.26 27.34
CA ARG A 295 -6.82 -1.48 27.88
C ARG A 295 -7.14 -0.60 29.08
N SER A 296 -6.20 -0.48 30.02
CA SER A 296 -6.33 0.37 31.20
C SER A 296 -6.50 1.84 30.80
N GLN A 297 -5.68 2.33 29.86
CA GLN A 297 -5.80 3.68 29.29
C GLN A 297 -7.15 3.92 28.60
N SER A 298 -7.76 2.85 28.07
CA SER A 298 -9.09 2.90 27.43
C SER A 298 -10.24 2.65 28.41
N ALA A 299 -9.98 2.59 29.72
CA ALA A 299 -10.96 2.28 30.78
C ALA A 299 -11.78 0.99 30.52
N LYS A 300 -11.18 0.00 29.83
CA LYS A 300 -11.84 -1.28 29.57
C LYS A 300 -11.83 -2.16 30.83
N PRO A 301 -12.91 -2.92 31.13
CA PRO A 301 -12.92 -3.84 32.26
C PRO A 301 -11.88 -4.96 32.08
N ALA A 302 -11.59 -5.66 33.18
CA ALA A 302 -10.72 -6.83 33.16
C ALA A 302 -11.29 -7.87 32.16
N PRO A 303 -10.48 -8.35 31.20
CA PRO A 303 -10.96 -9.29 30.20
C PRO A 303 -11.28 -10.64 30.84
N TYR A 304 -12.34 -11.29 30.36
CA TYR A 304 -12.62 -12.68 30.71
C TYR A 304 -11.70 -13.58 29.88
N LEU A 305 -10.72 -14.20 30.54
CA LEU A 305 -9.71 -15.07 29.93
C LEU A 305 -9.92 -16.51 30.38
N GLY A 306 -9.52 -17.45 29.52
CA GLY A 306 -9.22 -18.81 29.92
C GLY A 306 -10.38 -19.81 29.88
N THR A 307 -11.21 -19.75 28.84
CA THR A 307 -12.34 -20.68 28.67
C THR A 307 -11.92 -22.07 28.19
N VAL A 308 -11.01 -22.14 27.22
CA VAL A 308 -10.55 -23.41 26.67
C VAL A 308 -9.12 -23.73 27.10
N PHE A 309 -8.26 -22.72 27.16
CA PHE A 309 -6.90 -22.85 27.66
C PHE A 309 -6.73 -22.04 28.93
N ALA A 310 -6.10 -22.62 29.95
CA ALA A 310 -5.84 -21.92 31.20
C ALA A 310 -4.91 -20.72 30.97
N ASP A 311 -5.19 -19.62 31.68
CA ASP A 311 -4.29 -18.46 31.71
C ASP A 311 -3.08 -18.75 32.59
N LYS A 312 -2.00 -19.27 31.99
CA LYS A 312 -0.74 -19.60 32.67
C LYS A 312 0.14 -18.37 32.92
N LEU A 313 -0.24 -17.19 32.40
CA LEU A 313 0.48 -15.93 32.59
C LEU A 313 -0.14 -15.03 33.67
N ARG A 314 -1.30 -15.40 34.25
CA ARG A 314 -2.07 -14.62 35.24
C ARG A 314 -1.31 -14.18 36.50
N GLY A 315 -0.20 -14.83 36.84
CA GLY A 315 0.61 -14.53 38.03
C GLY A 315 2.02 -14.00 37.73
N LEU A 316 2.31 -13.68 36.47
CA LEU A 316 3.63 -13.26 36.00
C LEU A 316 3.66 -11.84 35.45
N VAL A 317 2.49 -11.19 35.39
CA VAL A 317 2.22 -9.83 34.90
C VAL A 317 1.34 -9.12 35.90
#